data_AF-A0A7Y2L1Y3-F1
#
_entry.id   AF-A0A7Y2L1Y3-F1
#
_cell.length_a   1.000
_cell.length_b   1.000
_cell.length_c   1.000
_cell.angle_alpha   90.00
_cell.angle_beta   90.00
_cell.angle_gamma   90.00
#
_symmetry.space_group_name_H-M   'P 1'
#
loop_
_entity.id
_entity.type
_entity.pdbx_description
1 polymer ?
#
loop_
_entity_poly.entity_id
_entity_poly.type
_entity_poly.pdbx_seq_one_letter_code
_entity_poly.pdbx_strand_id
1 'polypeptide(L)'
;EVEAPPLGFNWTGFITQFAAAASYNIAYAPYVSDYSRYLPKNTHSGKLIAVVFLGASLSGAWMIAVGAWLADHLHATNVLVALSQVGNTVSSVMGIVVVGVTILVFLPVMAMNIYSAKLTTLTCVDSIRHIEPTRKARVLAIIFVILLQLGVSLGLQDSDKGLSVLGIYLVVMLYFLVPWTAVNLTDYFFVRKGRYAIPHFFMARDSLYGSWGLRGLASYAIGFVAMIPFFYIFDGVAQKEVFVGPLAKALGNIDVAWLVGLIVSGLTYFWLSRSIDLNHEERVIQDIEQTHPHYSTGDPGAAVMPMPVPLVPLVSETSIWR
;
A
#
# COMPACT_ATOMS: atom_id res chain seq x y z
N GLU A 1 24.21 -1.84 36.46
CA GLU A 1 22.74 -1.90 36.27
C GLU A 1 22.37 -0.81 35.28
N VAL A 2 21.75 -1.17 34.15
CA VAL A 2 21.08 -0.19 33.30
C VAL A 2 19.78 0.12 34.03
N GLU A 3 19.64 1.36 34.50
CA GLU A 3 18.48 1.84 35.23
C GLU A 3 17.21 1.47 34.43
N ALA A 4 16.28 0.73 35.06
CA ALA A 4 15.04 0.35 34.41
C ALA A 4 14.35 1.65 33.94
N PRO A 5 13.97 1.77 32.66
CA PRO A 5 13.40 3.01 32.16
C PRO A 5 12.20 3.39 33.02
N PRO A 6 12.05 4.68 33.40
CA PRO A 6 11.00 5.10 34.30
C PRO A 6 9.65 4.66 33.74
N LEU A 7 8.85 3.97 34.58
CA LEU A 7 7.48 3.56 34.27
C LEU A 7 6.61 4.83 34.14
N GLY A 8 6.60 5.42 32.95
CA GLY A 8 5.93 6.67 32.62
C GLY A 8 5.74 6.81 31.11
N PHE A 9 4.85 7.71 30.69
CA PHE A 9 4.57 7.92 29.27
C PHE A 9 5.79 8.53 28.57
N ASN A 10 6.37 7.79 27.62
CA ASN A 10 7.49 8.25 26.80
C ASN A 10 6.97 8.72 25.43
N TRP A 11 7.05 10.03 25.19
CA TRP A 11 6.63 10.65 23.92
C TRP A 11 7.36 10.09 22.71
N THR A 12 8.68 9.89 22.81
CA THR A 12 9.50 9.34 21.72
C THR A 12 9.12 7.90 21.41
N GLY A 13 8.90 7.07 22.43
CA GLY A 13 8.43 5.69 22.27
C GLY A 13 7.03 5.64 21.65
N PHE A 14 6.12 6.49 22.11
CA PHE A 14 4.76 6.58 21.56
C PHE A 14 4.75 6.98 20.09
N ILE A 15 5.47 8.04 19.70
CA ILE A 15 5.51 8.50 18.31
C ILE A 15 6.19 7.47 17.40
N THR A 16 7.27 6.85 17.87
CA THR A 16 7.95 5.76 17.13
C THR A 16 7.00 4.58 16.90
N GLN A 17 6.28 4.14 17.93
CA GLN A 17 5.32 3.03 17.81
C GLN A 17 4.13 3.40 16.92
N PHE A 18 3.63 4.63 17.03
CA PHE A 18 2.57 5.15 16.18
C PHE A 18 2.99 5.16 14.70
N ALA A 19 4.19 5.67 14.41
CA ALA A 19 4.74 5.68 13.07
C ALA A 19 4.86 4.24 12.52
N ALA A 20 5.44 3.31 13.29
CA ALA A 20 5.57 1.91 12.88
C ALA A 20 4.22 1.24 12.59
N ALA A 21 3.21 1.46 13.44
CA ALA A 21 1.86 0.93 13.24
C ALA A 21 1.17 1.55 12.02
N ALA A 22 1.36 2.85 11.78
CA ALA A 22 0.85 3.53 10.59
C ALA A 22 1.52 2.98 9.32
N SER A 23 2.84 2.78 9.34
CA SER A 23 3.60 2.23 8.21
C SER A 23 3.16 0.84 7.83
N TYR A 24 2.95 -0.01 8.84
CA TYR A 24 2.42 -1.35 8.64
C TYR A 24 1.10 -1.29 7.87
N ASN A 25 0.13 -0.47 8.31
CA ASN A 25 -1.17 -0.36 7.65
C ASN A 25 -1.08 0.23 6.23
N ILE A 26 -0.24 1.25 6.01
CA ILE A 26 -0.03 1.85 4.69
C ILE A 26 0.54 0.83 3.70
N ALA A 27 1.42 -0.06 4.14
CA ALA A 27 1.98 -1.12 3.30
C ALA A 27 0.92 -2.10 2.77
N TYR A 28 -0.20 -2.29 3.48
CA TYR A 28 -1.31 -3.14 3.01
C TYR A 28 -2.29 -2.40 2.07
N ALA A 29 -2.15 -1.09 1.88
CA ALA A 29 -3.07 -0.31 1.05
C ALA A 29 -3.22 -0.84 -0.40
N PRO A 30 -2.15 -1.30 -1.09
CA PRO A 30 -2.29 -1.88 -2.42
C PRO A 30 -3.18 -3.13 -2.45
N TYR A 31 -3.11 -3.98 -1.42
CA TYR A 31 -3.95 -5.18 -1.34
C TYR A 31 -5.43 -4.87 -1.26
N VAL A 32 -5.81 -3.73 -0.66
CA VAL A 32 -7.22 -3.32 -0.59
C VAL A 32 -7.82 -3.20 -2.00
N SER A 33 -7.06 -2.68 -2.96
CA SER A 33 -7.49 -2.56 -4.36
C SER A 33 -7.64 -3.92 -5.07
N ASP A 34 -6.80 -4.89 -4.72
CA ASP A 34 -6.85 -6.25 -5.26
C ASP A 34 -8.09 -7.01 -4.82
N TYR A 35 -8.64 -6.72 -3.62
CA TYR A 35 -9.85 -7.36 -3.11
C TYR A 35 -11.12 -6.58 -3.45
N SER A 36 -11.06 -5.24 -3.45
CA SER A 36 -12.23 -4.42 -3.75
C SER A 36 -12.78 -4.64 -5.15
N ARG A 37 -11.94 -5.09 -6.10
CA ARG A 37 -12.35 -5.47 -7.47
C ARG A 37 -13.39 -6.60 -7.52
N TYR A 38 -13.45 -7.44 -6.48
CA TYR A 38 -14.37 -8.57 -6.41
C TYR A 38 -15.67 -8.22 -5.66
N LEU A 39 -15.77 -7.02 -5.10
CA LEU A 39 -16.97 -6.57 -4.43
C LEU A 39 -18.05 -6.15 -5.45
N PRO A 40 -19.33 -6.35 -5.13
CA PRO A 40 -20.42 -5.80 -5.93
C PRO A 40 -20.29 -4.29 -6.08
N LYS A 41 -20.65 -3.77 -7.27
CA LYS A 41 -20.60 -2.33 -7.58
C LYS A 41 -21.38 -1.46 -6.58
N ASN A 42 -22.48 -1.98 -6.04
CA ASN A 42 -23.37 -1.24 -5.13
C ASN A 42 -22.97 -1.37 -3.65
N THR A 43 -21.71 -1.66 -3.35
CA THR A 43 -21.23 -1.77 -1.97
C THR A 43 -21.08 -0.38 -1.36
N HIS A 44 -21.75 -0.14 -0.22
CA HIS A 44 -21.69 1.17 0.43
C HIS A 44 -20.29 1.48 0.96
N SER A 45 -19.65 2.53 0.42
CA SER A 45 -18.27 2.94 0.74
C SER A 45 -18.03 3.16 2.23
N GLY A 46 -18.96 3.79 2.96
CA GLY A 46 -18.81 4.05 4.39
C GLY A 46 -18.74 2.76 5.23
N LYS A 47 -19.59 1.77 4.91
CA LYS A 47 -19.56 0.45 5.55
C LYS A 47 -18.27 -0.30 5.22
N LEU A 48 -17.83 -0.23 3.96
CA LEU A 48 -16.58 -0.85 3.53
C LEU A 48 -15.38 -0.27 4.31
N ILE A 49 -15.29 1.06 4.41
CA ILE A 49 -14.24 1.74 5.18
C ILE A 49 -14.28 1.32 6.64
N ALA A 50 -15.45 1.30 7.27
CA ALA A 50 -15.58 0.92 8.68
C ALA A 50 -15.15 -0.54 8.93
N VAL A 51 -15.58 -1.48 8.09
CA VAL A 51 -15.23 -2.91 8.24
C VAL A 51 -13.73 -3.12 8.03
N VAL A 52 -13.14 -2.50 7.00
CA VAL A 52 -11.70 -2.58 6.73
C VAL A 52 -10.91 -1.93 7.88
N PHE A 53 -11.34 -0.76 8.35
CA PHE A 53 -10.70 -0.05 9.47
C PHE A 53 -10.73 -0.89 10.75
N LEU A 54 -11.89 -1.44 11.12
CA LEU A 54 -12.01 -2.27 12.32
C LEU A 54 -11.21 -3.57 12.19
N GLY A 55 -11.26 -4.24 11.04
CA GLY A 55 -10.49 -5.46 10.80
C GLY A 55 -8.99 -5.23 10.87
N ALA A 56 -8.48 -4.23 10.16
CA ALA A 56 -7.05 -3.90 10.14
C ALA A 56 -6.55 -3.38 11.50
N SER A 57 -7.31 -2.48 12.13
CA SER A 57 -6.92 -1.90 13.42
C SER A 57 -7.00 -2.92 14.54
N LEU A 58 -8.06 -3.73 14.61
CA LEU A 58 -8.20 -4.73 15.65
C LEU A 58 -7.10 -5.77 15.54
N SER A 59 -6.91 -6.35 14.34
CA SER A 59 -5.89 -7.38 14.11
C SER A 59 -4.47 -6.88 14.43
N GLY A 60 -4.12 -5.67 13.98
CA GLY A 60 -2.84 -5.05 14.30
C GLY A 60 -2.68 -4.77 15.79
N ALA A 61 -3.71 -4.20 16.44
CA ALA A 61 -3.63 -3.80 17.85
C ALA A 61 -3.35 -4.99 18.78
N TRP A 62 -4.10 -6.09 18.65
CA TRP A 62 -3.90 -7.23 19.55
C TRP A 62 -2.58 -7.98 19.25
N MET A 63 -2.19 -8.09 17.97
CA MET A 63 -0.95 -8.79 17.60
C MET A 63 0.31 -8.01 17.97
N ILE A 64 0.31 -6.70 17.80
CA ILE A 64 1.41 -5.84 18.23
C ILE A 64 1.53 -5.90 19.76
N ALA A 65 0.42 -5.89 20.50
CA ALA A 65 0.44 -6.00 21.96
C ALA A 65 1.01 -7.35 22.43
N VAL A 66 0.58 -8.47 21.82
CA VAL A 66 1.12 -9.81 22.13
C VAL A 66 2.60 -9.89 21.76
N GLY A 67 3.00 -9.38 20.59
CA GLY A 67 4.40 -9.35 20.16
C GLY A 67 5.29 -8.53 21.10
N ALA A 68 4.82 -7.37 21.53
CA ALA A 68 5.53 -6.54 22.50
C ALA A 68 5.68 -7.24 23.86
N TRP A 69 4.61 -7.88 24.35
CA TRP A 69 4.65 -8.65 25.59
C TRP A 69 5.64 -9.83 25.50
N LEU A 70 5.63 -10.59 24.40
CA LEU A 70 6.56 -11.69 24.17
C LEU A 70 8.00 -11.21 24.06
N ALA A 71 8.25 -10.11 23.36
CA ALA A 71 9.58 -9.53 23.22
C ALA A 71 10.15 -9.07 24.57
N ASP A 72 9.31 -8.45 25.40
CA ASP A 72 9.68 -7.98 26.74
C ASP A 72 9.94 -9.16 27.71
N HIS A 73 9.07 -10.16 27.75
CA HIS A 73 9.15 -11.25 28.73
C HIS A 73 10.09 -12.40 28.35
N LEU A 74 10.23 -12.69 27.05
CA LEU A 74 11.05 -13.82 26.58
C LEU A 74 12.40 -13.37 26.02
N HIS A 75 12.60 -12.06 25.82
CA HIS A 75 13.76 -11.49 25.12
C HIS A 75 14.06 -12.16 23.77
N ALA A 76 13.05 -12.79 23.18
CA ALA A 76 13.17 -13.56 21.96
C ALA A 76 12.98 -12.62 20.76
N THR A 77 14.02 -12.50 19.93
CA THR A 77 13.98 -11.73 18.68
C THR A 77 13.32 -12.50 17.54
N ASN A 78 13.10 -13.81 17.71
CA ASN A 78 12.47 -14.68 16.71
C ASN A 78 11.11 -15.18 17.21
N VAL A 79 10.05 -14.81 16.48
CA VAL A 79 8.65 -15.18 16.79
C VAL A 79 8.47 -16.69 16.92
N LEU A 80 9.11 -17.49 16.07
CA LEU A 80 8.95 -18.94 16.08
C LEU A 80 9.58 -19.56 17.34
N VAL A 81 10.73 -19.01 17.78
CA VAL A 81 11.39 -19.40 19.03
C VAL A 81 10.54 -18.99 20.23
N ALA A 82 10.02 -17.76 20.22
CA ALA A 82 9.13 -17.26 21.28
C ALA A 82 7.89 -18.14 21.43
N LEU A 83 7.22 -18.48 20.32
CA LEU A 83 6.04 -19.34 20.32
C LEU A 83 6.35 -20.76 20.78
N SER A 84 7.49 -21.32 20.37
CA SER A 84 7.95 -22.62 20.85
C SER A 84 8.18 -22.61 22.37
N GLN A 85 8.84 -21.57 22.90
CA GLN A 85 9.10 -21.41 24.33
C GLN A 85 7.80 -21.31 25.13
N VAL A 86 6.82 -20.53 24.66
CA VAL A 86 5.50 -20.44 25.29
C VAL A 86 4.81 -21.80 25.28
N GLY A 87 4.78 -22.52 24.14
CA GLY A 87 4.20 -23.86 24.08
C GLY A 87 4.88 -24.86 25.02
N ASN A 88 6.20 -24.77 25.16
CA ASN A 88 7.00 -25.62 26.04
C ASN A 88 6.70 -25.41 27.53
N THR A 89 6.13 -24.27 27.94
CA THR A 89 5.67 -24.06 29.33
C THR A 89 4.52 -24.99 29.72
N VAL A 90 3.70 -25.41 28.74
CA VAL A 90 2.60 -26.35 28.94
C VAL A 90 3.08 -27.78 28.75
N SER A 91 3.75 -28.06 27.62
CA SER A 91 4.46 -29.33 27.37
C SER A 91 5.39 -29.21 26.15
N SER A 92 6.42 -30.04 26.10
CA SER A 92 7.35 -30.09 24.94
C SER A 92 6.64 -30.44 23.62
N VAL A 93 5.59 -31.27 23.69
CA VAL A 93 4.77 -31.62 22.52
C VAL A 93 3.96 -30.42 22.05
N MET A 94 3.40 -29.62 22.98
CA MET A 94 2.65 -28.42 22.64
C MET A 94 3.52 -27.39 21.92
N GLY A 95 4.79 -27.22 22.32
CA GLY A 95 5.74 -26.35 21.61
C GLY A 95 5.92 -26.73 20.14
N ILE A 96 6.04 -28.03 19.84
CA ILE A 96 6.16 -28.54 18.46
C ILE A 96 4.86 -28.30 17.68
N VAL A 97 3.70 -28.57 18.30
CA VAL A 97 2.39 -28.38 17.66
C VAL A 97 2.16 -26.90 17.32
N VAL A 98 2.44 -25.99 18.24
CA VAL A 98 2.29 -24.54 18.02
C VAL A 98 3.16 -24.09 16.84
N VAL A 99 4.43 -24.48 16.80
CA VAL A 99 5.32 -24.16 15.68
C VAL A 99 4.80 -24.74 14.35
N GLY A 100 4.36 -26.00 14.35
CA GLY A 100 3.80 -26.64 13.16
C GLY A 100 2.55 -25.94 12.62
N VAL A 101 1.63 -25.55 13.52
CA VAL A 101 0.44 -24.77 13.16
C VAL A 101 0.83 -23.39 12.65
N THR A 102 1.77 -22.71 13.29
CA THR A 102 2.26 -21.39 12.83
C THR A 102 2.83 -21.46 11.43
N ILE A 103 3.64 -22.48 11.10
CA ILE A 103 4.17 -22.69 9.74
C ILE A 103 3.03 -22.89 8.75
N LEU A 104 2.03 -23.71 9.08
CA LEU A 104 0.86 -23.93 8.21
C LEU A 104 0.06 -22.65 7.98
N VAL A 105 -0.12 -21.81 9.00
CA VAL A 105 -0.83 -20.52 8.89
C VAL A 105 -0.03 -19.51 8.05
N PHE A 106 1.29 -19.58 8.05
CA PHE A 106 2.11 -18.72 7.20
C PHE A 106 2.01 -19.06 5.70
N LEU A 107 1.71 -20.30 5.33
CA LEU A 107 1.64 -20.71 3.92
C LEU A 107 0.61 -19.90 3.11
N PRO A 108 -0.67 -19.74 3.55
CA PRO A 108 -1.63 -18.87 2.87
C PRO A 108 -1.17 -17.42 2.74
N VAL A 109 -0.54 -16.86 3.78
CA VAL A 109 -0.06 -15.46 3.78
C VAL A 109 1.02 -15.28 2.72
N MET A 110 1.98 -16.22 2.65
CA MET A 110 3.03 -16.21 1.64
C MET A 110 2.46 -16.39 0.23
N ALA A 111 1.45 -17.26 0.06
CA ALA A 111 0.78 -17.44 -1.22
C ALA A 111 0.09 -16.16 -1.70
N MET A 112 -0.56 -15.41 -0.81
CA MET A 112 -1.17 -14.10 -1.13
C MET A 112 -0.11 -13.08 -1.55
N ASN A 113 1.02 -13.00 -0.84
CA ASN A 113 2.11 -12.09 -1.18
C ASN A 113 2.69 -12.39 -2.57
N ILE A 114 2.95 -13.66 -2.88
CA ILE A 114 3.43 -14.09 -4.20
C ILE A 114 2.38 -13.77 -5.28
N TYR A 115 1.09 -13.95 -4.99
CA TYR A 115 0.02 -13.66 -5.94
C TYR A 115 -0.01 -12.19 -6.35
N SER A 116 0.07 -11.27 -5.38
CA SER A 116 0.06 -9.82 -5.64
C SER A 116 1.38 -9.35 -6.29
N ALA A 117 2.53 -9.89 -5.87
CA ALA A 117 3.81 -9.63 -6.51
C ALA A 117 3.82 -10.07 -7.99
N LYS A 118 3.23 -11.22 -8.31
CA LYS A 118 3.06 -11.70 -9.68
C LYS A 118 2.16 -10.78 -10.50
N LEU A 119 1.05 -10.30 -9.95
CA LEU A 119 0.17 -9.35 -10.64
C LEU A 119 0.93 -8.06 -10.97
N THR A 120 1.60 -7.48 -9.97
CA THR A 120 2.41 -6.26 -10.14
C THR A 120 3.50 -6.45 -11.19
N THR A 121 4.25 -7.56 -11.13
CA THR A 121 5.28 -7.89 -12.13
C THR A 121 4.70 -7.96 -13.54
N LEU A 122 3.57 -8.66 -13.72
CA LEU A 122 2.95 -8.79 -15.04
C LEU A 122 2.44 -7.45 -15.56
N THR A 123 1.83 -6.64 -14.71
CA THR A 123 1.36 -5.28 -15.05
C THR A 123 2.50 -4.34 -15.40
N CYS A 124 3.63 -4.40 -14.67
CA CYS A 124 4.82 -3.63 -15.00
C CYS A 124 5.38 -3.98 -16.38
N VAL A 125 5.45 -5.28 -16.70
CA VAL A 125 5.93 -5.70 -18.01
C VAL A 125 4.93 -5.33 -19.11
N ASP A 126 3.63 -5.53 -18.87
CA ASP A 126 2.55 -5.15 -19.81
C ASP A 126 2.56 -3.66 -20.14
N SER A 127 2.92 -2.80 -19.17
CA SER A 127 3.06 -1.35 -19.36
C SER A 127 4.17 -0.95 -20.34
N ILE A 128 5.20 -1.80 -20.50
CA ILE A 128 6.32 -1.56 -21.42
C ILE A 128 6.07 -2.26 -22.75
N ARG A 129 5.57 -3.50 -22.68
CA ARG A 129 5.29 -4.35 -23.83
C ARG A 129 4.06 -5.17 -23.52
N HIS A 130 3.03 -5.02 -24.35
CA HIS A 130 1.80 -5.77 -24.19
C HIS A 130 2.07 -7.28 -24.11
N ILE A 131 1.57 -7.92 -23.04
CA ILE A 131 1.68 -9.35 -22.81
C ILE A 131 0.27 -9.93 -22.75
N GLU A 132 0.03 -10.93 -23.59
CA GLU A 132 -1.18 -11.74 -23.46
C GLU A 132 -1.12 -12.55 -22.16
N PRO A 133 -2.15 -12.47 -21.30
CA PRO A 133 -2.17 -13.11 -19.98
C PRO A 133 -2.40 -14.64 -20.10
N THR A 134 -1.42 -15.35 -20.65
CA THR A 134 -1.43 -16.81 -20.81
C THR A 134 -1.06 -17.55 -19.52
N ARG A 135 -1.43 -18.83 -19.41
CA ARG A 135 -1.02 -19.70 -18.28
C ARG A 135 0.51 -19.75 -18.11
N LYS A 136 1.25 -19.77 -19.23
CA LYS A 136 2.72 -19.79 -19.23
C LYS A 136 3.30 -18.51 -18.62
N ALA A 137 2.79 -17.34 -19.01
CA ALA A 137 3.23 -16.06 -18.45
C ALA A 137 3.00 -15.99 -16.93
N ARG A 138 1.86 -16.50 -16.44
CA ARG A 138 1.56 -16.54 -15.00
C ARG A 138 2.52 -17.44 -14.23
N VAL A 139 2.80 -18.65 -14.73
CA VAL A 139 3.73 -19.58 -14.08
C VAL A 139 5.15 -19.01 -14.08
N LEU A 140 5.60 -18.44 -15.19
CA LEU A 140 6.93 -17.82 -15.28
C LEU A 140 7.07 -16.66 -14.29
N ALA A 141 6.07 -15.78 -14.19
CA ALA A 141 6.06 -14.69 -13.22
C ALA A 141 6.10 -15.18 -11.77
N ILE A 142 5.38 -16.26 -11.44
CA ILE A 142 5.42 -16.87 -10.10
C ILE A 142 6.81 -17.42 -9.81
N ILE A 143 7.40 -18.19 -10.74
CA ILE A 143 8.75 -18.75 -10.58
C ILE A 143 9.77 -17.64 -10.41
N PHE A 144 9.69 -16.57 -11.22
CA PHE A 144 10.57 -15.42 -11.10
C PHE A 144 10.48 -14.77 -9.72
N VAL A 145 9.28 -14.49 -9.21
CA VAL A 145 9.08 -13.93 -7.87
C VAL A 145 9.65 -14.85 -6.78
N ILE A 146 9.41 -16.16 -6.87
CA ILE A 146 9.93 -17.14 -5.91
C ILE A 146 11.45 -17.16 -5.92
N LEU A 147 12.08 -17.21 -7.09
CA LEU A 147 13.54 -17.24 -7.22
C LEU A 147 14.17 -15.94 -6.72
N LEU A 148 13.55 -14.79 -7.02
CA LEU A 148 14.00 -13.49 -6.53
C LEU A 148 13.92 -13.42 -5.00
N GLN A 149 12.79 -13.85 -4.43
CA GLN A 149 12.60 -13.88 -2.98
C GLN A 149 13.57 -14.86 -2.30
N LEU A 150 13.79 -16.04 -2.89
CA LEU A 150 14.75 -17.02 -2.39
C LEU A 150 16.18 -16.47 -2.44
N GLY A 151 16.55 -15.80 -3.54
CA GLY A 151 17.87 -15.17 -3.69
C GLY A 151 18.12 -14.09 -2.64
N VAL A 152 17.14 -13.21 -2.40
CA VAL A 152 17.22 -12.20 -1.33
C VAL A 152 17.28 -12.86 0.04
N SER A 153 16.46 -13.88 0.29
CA SER A 153 16.45 -14.62 1.56
C SER A 153 17.81 -15.27 1.85
N LEU A 154 18.37 -16.00 0.89
CA LEU A 154 19.69 -16.63 1.03
C LEU A 154 20.80 -15.59 1.21
N GLY A 155 20.76 -14.47 0.49
CA GLY A 155 21.74 -13.39 0.66
C GLY A 155 21.68 -12.69 2.02
N LEU A 156 20.55 -12.80 2.72
CA LEU A 156 20.36 -12.26 4.08
C LEU A 156 20.62 -13.29 5.19
N GLN A 157 20.65 -14.60 4.89
CA GLN A 157 20.87 -15.64 5.90
C GLN A 157 22.26 -15.57 6.55
N ASP A 158 23.29 -15.23 5.79
CA ASP A 158 24.67 -15.14 6.29
C ASP A 158 24.95 -13.84 7.05
N SER A 159 24.00 -12.90 7.01
CA SER A 159 24.11 -11.62 7.71
C SER A 159 23.13 -11.65 8.87
N ASP A 160 23.61 -11.65 10.12
CA ASP A 160 22.78 -11.36 11.32
C ASP A 160 22.00 -10.01 11.25
N LYS A 161 22.14 -9.29 10.13
CA LYS A 161 21.46 -8.07 9.69
C LYS A 161 20.10 -8.30 9.05
N GLY A 162 19.58 -9.53 8.91
CA GLY A 162 18.29 -9.76 8.26
C GLY A 162 17.15 -8.91 8.85
N LEU A 163 17.08 -8.83 10.18
CA LEU A 163 16.10 -8.00 10.88
C LEU A 163 16.38 -6.49 10.74
N SER A 164 17.66 -6.08 10.75
CA SER A 164 18.08 -4.69 10.45
C SER A 164 17.63 -4.24 9.07
N VAL A 165 17.89 -5.07 8.06
CA VAL A 165 17.53 -4.80 6.67
C VAL A 165 16.02 -4.71 6.51
N LEU A 166 15.27 -5.60 7.17
CA LEU A 166 13.81 -5.54 7.17
C LEU A 166 13.30 -4.22 7.80
N GLY A 167 13.82 -3.82 8.96
CA GLY A 167 13.44 -2.58 9.62
C GLY A 167 13.70 -1.34 8.74
N ILE A 168 14.91 -1.24 8.19
CA ILE A 168 15.29 -0.15 7.27
C ILE A 168 14.40 -0.18 6.01
N TYR A 169 14.14 -1.37 5.46
CA TYR A 169 13.27 -1.53 4.30
C TYR A 169 11.85 -1.02 4.56
N LEU A 170 11.25 -1.36 5.71
CA LEU A 170 9.91 -0.89 6.06
C LEU A 170 9.85 0.64 6.20
N VAL A 171 10.86 1.25 6.82
CA VAL A 171 10.95 2.71 6.97
C VAL A 171 11.15 3.39 5.62
N VAL A 172 12.05 2.87 4.79
CA VAL A 172 12.25 3.43 3.44
C VAL A 172 10.99 3.28 2.61
N MET A 173 10.36 2.10 2.61
CA MET A 173 9.10 1.84 1.91
C MET A 173 8.01 2.83 2.35
N LEU A 174 7.91 3.14 3.64
CA LEU A 174 6.99 4.15 4.15
C LEU A 174 7.17 5.49 3.44
N TYR A 175 8.41 5.97 3.34
CA TYR A 175 8.71 7.26 2.72
C TYR A 175 8.34 7.31 1.24
N PHE A 176 8.40 6.17 0.53
CA PHE A 176 7.93 6.09 -0.85
C PHE A 176 6.40 5.98 -0.96
N LEU A 177 5.74 5.28 -0.03
CA LEU A 177 4.29 5.05 -0.08
C LEU A 177 3.46 6.23 0.43
N VAL A 178 3.92 6.95 1.45
CA VAL A 178 3.21 8.12 2.01
C VAL A 178 2.83 9.16 0.94
N PRO A 179 3.76 9.70 0.14
CA PRO A 179 3.42 10.70 -0.86
C PRO A 179 2.52 10.13 -1.97
N TRP A 180 2.68 8.85 -2.31
CA TRP A 180 1.80 8.16 -3.27
C TRP A 180 0.37 8.06 -2.75
N THR A 181 0.19 7.62 -1.50
CA THR A 181 -1.12 7.54 -0.85
C THR A 181 -1.76 8.91 -0.74
N ALA A 182 -0.99 9.94 -0.37
CA ALA A 182 -1.50 11.31 -0.22
C ALA A 182 -2.05 11.88 -1.54
N VAL A 183 -1.31 11.70 -2.64
CA VAL A 183 -1.74 12.12 -3.98
C VAL A 183 -3.03 11.38 -4.38
N ASN A 184 -3.06 10.05 -4.26
CA ASN A 184 -4.21 9.25 -4.65
C ASN A 184 -5.46 9.56 -3.81
N LEU A 185 -5.30 9.73 -2.50
CA LEU A 185 -6.40 10.06 -1.61
C LEU A 185 -6.95 11.46 -1.90
N THR A 186 -6.06 12.41 -2.19
CA THR A 186 -6.45 13.76 -2.57
C THR A 186 -7.22 13.78 -3.88
N ASP A 187 -6.73 13.06 -4.89
CA ASP A 187 -7.42 12.91 -6.18
C ASP A 187 -8.81 12.30 -6.01
N TYR A 188 -8.88 11.15 -5.32
CA TYR A 188 -10.12 10.40 -5.18
C TYR A 188 -11.18 11.13 -4.35
N PHE A 189 -10.82 11.70 -3.20
CA PHE A 189 -11.80 12.28 -2.27
C PHE A 189 -12.07 13.77 -2.49
N PHE A 190 -11.05 14.57 -2.87
CA PHE A 190 -11.19 16.02 -2.95
C PHE A 190 -11.34 16.53 -4.38
N VAL A 191 -10.63 15.95 -5.35
CA VAL A 191 -10.60 16.44 -6.74
C VAL A 191 -11.71 15.81 -7.57
N ARG A 192 -11.65 14.50 -7.79
CA ARG A 192 -12.54 13.76 -8.72
C ARG A 192 -13.74 13.11 -8.03
N LYS A 193 -13.71 13.00 -6.70
CA LYS A 193 -14.83 12.49 -5.87
C LYS A 193 -15.35 11.12 -6.32
N GLY A 194 -14.44 10.25 -6.76
CA GLY A 194 -14.77 8.91 -7.25
C GLY A 194 -15.30 8.81 -8.67
N ARG A 195 -15.41 9.92 -9.42
CA ARG A 195 -15.87 9.90 -10.82
C ARG A 195 -14.71 9.80 -11.78
N TYR A 196 -14.67 8.71 -12.54
CA TYR A 196 -13.59 8.42 -13.48
C TYR A 196 -14.13 7.87 -14.80
N ALA A 197 -13.54 8.32 -15.90
CA ALA A 197 -13.74 7.74 -17.22
C ALA A 197 -12.88 6.45 -17.36
N ILE A 198 -13.41 5.29 -16.96
CA ILE A 198 -12.68 4.01 -16.92
C ILE A 198 -12.04 3.62 -18.27
N PRO A 199 -12.71 3.72 -19.43
CA PRO A 199 -12.14 3.34 -20.72
C PRO A 199 -10.84 4.09 -21.04
N HIS A 200 -10.74 5.36 -20.63
CA HIS A 200 -9.56 6.18 -20.90
C HIS A 200 -8.32 5.73 -20.10
N PHE A 201 -8.44 4.85 -19.10
CA PHE A 201 -7.26 4.24 -18.46
C PHE A 201 -6.55 3.22 -19.37
N PHE A 202 -7.27 2.63 -20.33
CA PHE A 202 -6.73 1.59 -21.21
C PHE A 202 -6.35 2.13 -22.59
N MET A 203 -6.60 3.42 -22.85
CA MET A 203 -6.29 4.07 -24.13
C MET A 203 -4.86 4.61 -24.13
N ALA A 204 -4.02 4.07 -25.01
CA ALA A 204 -2.64 4.52 -25.17
C ALA A 204 -2.52 5.90 -25.85
N ARG A 205 -3.51 6.28 -26.66
CA ARG A 205 -3.60 7.57 -27.38
C ARG A 205 -4.93 8.24 -27.06
N ASP A 206 -4.94 9.56 -27.00
CA ASP A 206 -6.13 10.39 -26.71
C ASP A 206 -6.85 10.06 -25.39
N SER A 207 -6.10 9.55 -24.41
CA SER A 207 -6.60 9.43 -23.04
C SER A 207 -6.73 10.81 -22.40
N LEU A 208 -7.87 11.03 -21.73
CA LEU A 208 -8.14 12.18 -20.88
C LEU A 208 -7.05 12.40 -19.82
N TYR A 209 -6.41 11.33 -19.37
CA TYR A 209 -5.39 11.33 -18.33
C TYR A 209 -3.96 11.50 -18.89
N GLY A 210 -3.79 11.35 -20.21
CA GLY A 210 -2.49 11.28 -20.88
C GLY A 210 -1.65 10.08 -20.44
N SER A 211 -0.46 9.94 -21.03
CA SER A 211 0.46 8.85 -20.69
C SER A 211 1.24 9.10 -19.40
N TRP A 212 1.37 10.37 -18.99
CA TRP A 212 2.09 10.78 -17.78
C TRP A 212 1.27 11.79 -17.00
N GLY A 213 0.82 11.39 -15.80
CA GLY A 213 0.16 12.27 -14.85
C GLY A 213 1.14 13.25 -14.20
N LEU A 214 1.70 14.20 -14.97
CA LEU A 214 2.76 15.11 -14.53
C LEU A 214 2.42 15.85 -13.23
N ARG A 215 1.15 16.21 -13.03
CA ARG A 215 0.66 16.84 -11.79
C ARG A 215 0.83 15.93 -10.57
N GLY A 216 0.48 14.65 -10.72
CA GLY A 216 0.67 13.64 -9.68
C GLY A 216 2.15 13.37 -9.41
N LEU A 217 2.94 13.19 -10.47
CA LEU A 217 4.37 12.91 -10.37
C LEU A 217 5.15 14.09 -9.75
N ALA A 218 4.82 15.33 -10.13
CA ALA A 218 5.42 16.52 -9.53
C ALA A 218 5.05 16.65 -8.05
N SER A 219 3.79 16.42 -7.68
CA SER A 219 3.35 16.47 -6.27
C SER A 219 3.99 15.37 -5.42
N TYR A 220 4.16 14.20 -6.00
CA TYR A 220 4.90 13.10 -5.41
C TYR A 220 6.36 13.48 -5.16
N ALA A 221 7.05 13.99 -6.19
CA ALA A 221 8.45 14.40 -6.08
C ALA A 221 8.66 15.54 -5.09
N ILE A 222 7.79 16.56 -5.11
CA ILE A 222 7.86 17.70 -4.18
C ILE A 222 7.69 17.23 -2.74
N GLY A 223 6.68 16.40 -2.45
CA GLY A 223 6.49 15.88 -1.11
C GLY A 223 7.63 14.97 -0.67
N PHE A 224 8.12 14.08 -1.55
CA PHE A 224 9.26 13.23 -1.24
C PHE A 224 10.52 14.04 -0.88
N VAL A 225 10.85 15.06 -1.67
CA VAL A 225 11.99 15.96 -1.39
C VAL A 225 11.78 16.73 -0.08
N ALA A 226 10.56 17.20 0.19
CA ALA A 226 10.24 17.91 1.42
C ALA A 226 10.35 17.03 2.68
N MET A 227 10.25 15.71 2.54
CA MET A 227 10.42 14.77 3.66
C MET A 227 11.88 14.48 4.00
N ILE A 228 12.81 14.62 3.04
CA ILE A 228 14.24 14.25 3.23
C ILE A 228 14.84 14.87 4.51
N PRO A 229 14.61 16.17 4.84
CA PRO A 229 15.16 16.77 6.05
C PRO A 229 14.62 16.18 7.36
N PHE A 230 13.50 15.45 7.30
CA PHE A 230 12.79 14.86 8.42
C PHE A 230 12.97 13.33 8.51
N PHE A 231 13.69 12.71 7.58
CA PHE A 231 13.93 11.27 7.63
C PHE A 231 14.70 10.89 8.90
N TYR A 232 14.26 9.81 9.52
CA TYR A 232 14.91 9.21 10.67
C TYR A 232 15.01 7.70 10.44
N ILE A 233 16.14 7.28 9.89
CA ILE A 233 16.46 5.89 9.61
C ILE A 233 17.41 5.40 10.69
N PHE A 234 16.85 4.66 11.64
CA PHE A 234 17.59 4.05 12.74
C PHE A 234 17.53 2.53 12.65
N ASP A 235 18.69 1.90 12.75
CA ASP A 235 18.80 0.45 12.87
C ASP A 235 18.62 0.04 14.33
N GLY A 236 17.43 -0.45 14.67
CA GLY A 236 17.09 -0.88 16.03
C GLY A 236 17.87 -2.10 16.52
N VAL A 237 18.44 -2.91 15.62
CA VAL A 237 19.20 -4.12 15.99
C VAL A 237 20.68 -3.79 16.14
N ALA A 238 21.26 -3.03 15.21
CA ALA A 238 22.64 -2.57 15.30
C ALA A 238 22.82 -1.35 16.21
N GLN A 239 21.73 -0.82 16.77
CA GLN A 239 21.69 0.40 17.60
C GLN A 239 22.45 1.57 16.94
N LYS A 240 22.22 1.76 15.63
CA LYS A 240 22.99 2.69 14.81
C LYS A 240 22.11 3.62 13.98
N GLU A 241 22.43 4.91 14.00
CA GLU A 241 21.88 5.89 13.08
C GLU A 241 22.41 5.64 11.66
N VAL A 242 21.53 5.27 10.73
CA VAL A 242 21.87 5.08 9.31
C VAL A 242 21.80 6.41 8.58
N PHE A 243 20.70 7.13 8.79
CA PHE A 243 20.49 8.46 8.24
C PHE A 243 19.55 9.26 9.14
N VAL A 244 19.98 10.44 9.56
CA VAL A 244 19.14 11.35 10.34
C VAL A 244 19.18 12.71 9.67
N GLY A 245 18.00 13.17 9.22
CA GLY A 245 17.84 14.49 8.64
C GLY A 245 18.09 15.60 9.67
N PRO A 246 18.55 16.78 9.24
CA PRO A 246 18.88 17.88 10.14
C PRO A 246 17.70 18.33 11.01
N LEU A 247 16.48 18.30 10.47
CA LEU A 247 15.27 18.66 11.23
C LEU A 247 14.80 17.52 12.13
N ALA A 248 14.96 16.27 11.73
CA ALA A 248 14.69 15.11 12.60
C ALA A 248 15.59 15.12 13.84
N LYS A 249 16.88 15.47 13.67
CA LYS A 249 17.84 15.60 14.78
C LYS A 249 17.44 16.73 15.74
N ALA A 250 17.01 17.87 15.21
CA ALA A 250 16.55 19.01 16.00
C ALA A 250 15.28 18.70 16.81
N LEU A 251 14.42 17.80 16.30
CA LEU A 251 13.19 17.35 16.95
C LEU A 251 13.41 16.22 17.98
N GLY A 252 14.66 15.88 18.29
CA GLY A 252 14.99 14.84 19.27
C GLY A 252 14.88 13.43 18.71
N ASN A 253 15.30 13.22 17.46
CA ASN A 253 15.36 11.90 16.79
C ASN A 253 13.98 11.24 16.62
N ILE A 254 12.98 12.05 16.30
CA ILE A 254 11.60 11.59 16.04
C ILE A 254 11.35 11.55 14.53
N ASP A 255 10.81 10.43 14.03
CA ASP A 255 10.38 10.33 12.63
C ASP A 255 9.03 11.05 12.42
N VAL A 256 9.08 12.24 11.83
CA VAL A 256 7.90 13.01 11.41
C VAL A 256 7.79 13.14 9.89
N ALA A 257 8.66 12.46 9.14
CA ALA A 257 8.68 12.58 7.67
C ALA A 257 7.35 12.15 7.05
N TRP A 258 6.74 11.08 7.55
CA TRP A 258 5.45 10.60 7.06
C TRP A 258 4.34 11.66 7.14
N LEU A 259 4.32 12.49 8.19
CA LEU A 259 3.31 13.53 8.36
C LEU A 259 3.53 14.68 7.38
N VAL A 260 4.79 15.14 7.28
CA VAL A 260 5.19 16.17 6.32
C VAL A 260 4.87 15.72 4.91
N GLY A 261 5.16 14.47 4.58
CA GLY A 261 4.87 13.90 3.29
C GLY A 261 3.41 13.89 2.91
N LEU A 262 2.57 13.45 3.84
CA LEU A 262 1.13 13.41 3.64
C LEU A 262 0.58 14.80 3.36
N ILE A 263 0.98 15.79 4.16
CA ILE A 263 0.51 17.16 4.03
C ILE A 263 1.04 17.82 2.76
N VAL A 264 2.35 17.77 2.51
CA VAL A 264 2.98 18.47 1.38
C VAL A 264 2.56 17.87 0.05
N SER A 265 2.56 16.54 -0.11
CA SER A 265 2.09 15.92 -1.36
C SER A 265 0.61 16.16 -1.60
N GLY A 266 -0.24 16.06 -0.57
CA GLY A 266 -1.67 16.30 -0.70
C GLY A 266 -1.99 17.74 -1.08
N LEU A 267 -1.42 18.72 -0.39
CA LEU A 267 -1.63 20.15 -0.68
C LEU A 267 -1.09 20.54 -2.07
N THR A 268 0.10 20.07 -2.42
CA THR A 268 0.70 20.36 -3.73
C THR A 268 -0.15 19.77 -4.85
N TYR A 269 -0.64 18.55 -4.67
CA TYR A 269 -1.53 17.92 -5.64
C TYR A 269 -2.84 18.67 -5.79
N PHE A 270 -3.48 19.02 -4.67
CA PHE A 270 -4.70 19.81 -4.66
C PHE A 270 -4.54 21.17 -5.35
N TRP A 271 -3.36 21.78 -5.23
CA TRP A 271 -3.07 23.05 -5.90
C TRP A 271 -2.85 22.85 -7.40
N LEU A 272 -2.04 21.89 -7.81
CA LEU A 272 -1.78 21.59 -9.22
C LEU A 272 -3.02 21.08 -9.96
N SER A 273 -3.90 20.35 -9.26
CA SER A 273 -5.15 19.82 -9.81
C SER A 273 -6.18 20.90 -10.14
N ARG A 274 -6.02 22.14 -9.65
CA ARG A 274 -6.88 23.28 -10.04
C ARG A 274 -6.82 23.61 -11.53
N SER A 275 -5.79 23.14 -12.22
CA SER A 275 -5.65 23.30 -13.68
C SER A 275 -6.34 22.18 -14.48
N ILE A 276 -6.96 21.20 -13.83
CA ILE A 276 -7.75 20.15 -14.49
C ILE A 276 -9.12 20.71 -14.88
N ASP A 277 -9.54 20.50 -16.13
CA ASP A 277 -10.89 20.80 -16.58
C ASP A 277 -11.85 19.67 -16.21
N LEU A 278 -12.29 19.66 -14.95
CA LEU A 278 -13.23 18.66 -14.43
C LEU A 278 -14.57 18.67 -15.18
N ASN A 279 -14.96 19.79 -15.81
CA ASN A 279 -16.22 19.87 -16.55
C ASN A 279 -16.13 19.12 -17.88
N HIS A 280 -14.97 19.17 -18.54
CA HIS A 280 -14.73 18.38 -19.74
C HIS A 280 -14.74 16.87 -19.41
N GLU A 281 -14.05 16.49 -18.33
CA GLU A 281 -14.00 15.09 -17.89
C GLU A 281 -15.40 14.55 -17.54
N GLU A 282 -16.22 15.34 -16.84
CA GLU A 282 -17.59 14.99 -16.51
C GLU A 282 -18.47 14.76 -17.74
N ARG A 283 -18.32 15.55 -18.81
CA ARG A 283 -19.06 15.32 -20.08
C ARG A 283 -18.68 13.99 -20.72
N VAL A 284 -17.39 13.64 -20.71
CA VAL A 284 -16.91 12.36 -21.23
C VAL A 284 -17.44 11.19 -20.40
N ILE A 285 -17.47 11.34 -19.06
CA ILE A 285 -18.05 10.33 -18.17
C ILE A 285 -19.54 10.12 -18.49
N GLN A 286 -20.31 11.19 -18.68
CA GLN A 286 -21.73 11.10 -19.04
C GLN A 286 -21.95 10.40 -20.39
N ASP A 287 -21.12 10.67 -21.39
CA ASP A 287 -21.18 9.99 -22.69
C ASP A 287 -20.89 8.48 -22.56
N ILE A 288 -19.89 8.12 -21.74
CA ILE A 288 -19.58 6.71 -21.44
C ILE A 288 -20.72 6.03 -20.68
N GLU A 289 -21.35 6.72 -19.72
CA GLU A 289 -22.49 6.20 -18.96
C GLU A 289 -23.69 5.92 -19.88
N GLN A 290 -23.88 6.71 -20.94
CA GLN A 290 -24.94 6.51 -21.93
C GLN A 290 -24.62 5.41 -22.96
N THR A 291 -23.39 5.38 -23.48
CA THR A 291 -22.99 4.47 -24.55
C THR A 291 -22.58 3.09 -24.02
N HIS A 292 -21.98 3.04 -22.83
CA HIS A 292 -21.40 1.83 -22.22
C HIS A 292 -21.72 1.77 -20.71
N PRO A 293 -22.97 1.50 -20.32
CA PRO A 293 -23.43 1.56 -18.92
C PRO A 293 -22.66 0.62 -17.97
N HIS A 294 -21.98 -0.40 -18.50
CA HIS A 294 -21.11 -1.29 -17.72
C HIS A 294 -19.85 -0.60 -17.17
N TYR A 295 -19.44 0.56 -17.69
CA TYR A 295 -18.32 1.36 -17.20
C TYR A 295 -18.74 2.55 -16.34
N SER A 296 -20.02 2.66 -15.97
CA SER A 296 -20.51 3.71 -15.09
C SER A 296 -19.80 3.69 -13.74
N THR A 297 -19.40 4.88 -13.28
CA THR A 297 -18.85 5.13 -11.94
C THR A 297 -19.86 5.79 -11.00
N GLY A 298 -21.04 6.17 -11.51
CA GLY A 298 -22.12 6.81 -10.76
C GLY A 298 -23.20 5.85 -10.27
N ASP A 299 -24.05 6.35 -9.36
CA ASP A 299 -25.22 5.63 -8.84
C ASP A 299 -26.27 5.53 -9.96
N PRO A 300 -26.78 4.34 -10.33
CA PRO A 300 -27.71 4.16 -11.45
C PRO A 300 -29.05 4.94 -11.32
N GLY A 301 -29.31 5.56 -10.16
CA GLY A 301 -30.57 6.23 -9.83
C GLY A 301 -30.58 7.76 -10.02
N ALA A 302 -29.46 8.40 -10.37
CA ALA A 302 -29.45 9.84 -10.68
C ALA A 302 -29.87 10.06 -12.14
N ALA A 303 -31.16 10.33 -12.32
CA ALA A 303 -31.86 10.52 -13.58
C ALA A 303 -31.02 11.16 -14.71
N VAL A 304 -30.90 10.43 -15.81
CA VAL A 304 -30.52 10.92 -17.13
C VAL A 304 -31.54 11.98 -17.54
N MET A 305 -31.18 13.26 -17.46
CA MET A 305 -31.91 14.32 -18.18
C MET A 305 -31.62 14.15 -19.67
N PRO A 306 -32.64 13.94 -20.52
CA PRO A 306 -32.41 13.82 -21.96
C PRO A 306 -32.06 15.19 -22.53
N MET A 307 -30.82 15.37 -22.97
CA MET A 307 -30.48 16.44 -23.92
C MET A 307 -30.74 15.95 -25.35
N PRO A 308 -31.14 16.85 -26.27
CA PRO A 308 -31.66 16.43 -27.57
C PRO A 308 -30.54 16.12 -28.60
N VAL A 309 -30.57 14.87 -29.11
CA VAL A 309 -30.20 14.42 -30.48
C VAL A 309 -28.68 14.40 -30.83
N PRO A 310 -28.18 13.37 -31.56
CA PRO A 310 -26.82 12.85 -31.41
C PRO A 310 -25.80 13.48 -32.38
N LEU A 311 -24.53 13.50 -31.96
CA LEU A 311 -23.39 13.74 -32.84
C LEU A 311 -22.73 12.41 -33.21
N VAL A 312 -22.90 12.04 -34.49
CA VAL A 312 -22.05 11.22 -35.37
C VAL A 312 -21.46 9.91 -34.80
N PRO A 313 -21.76 8.73 -35.39
CA PRO A 313 -21.13 7.47 -34.99
C PRO A 313 -19.66 7.43 -35.43
N LEU A 314 -18.74 7.31 -34.48
CA LEU A 314 -17.36 6.89 -34.74
C LEU A 314 -17.33 5.37 -34.94
N VAL A 315 -17.40 4.98 -36.22
CA VAL A 315 -16.69 3.86 -36.86
C VAL A 315 -16.62 2.52 -36.12
N SER A 316 -17.47 1.61 -36.62
CA SER A 316 -17.36 0.14 -36.76
C SER A 316 -16.75 -0.69 -35.63
N GLU A 317 -17.64 -1.38 -34.92
CA GLU A 317 -17.39 -2.69 -34.31
C GLU A 317 -16.81 -3.67 -35.35
N THR A 318 -15.58 -4.13 -35.14
CA THR A 318 -15.16 -5.49 -35.51
C THR A 318 -14.01 -5.97 -34.62
N SER A 319 -14.30 -7.04 -33.88
CA SER A 319 -13.39 -8.06 -33.32
C SER A 319 -12.34 -7.68 -32.26
N ILE A 320 -12.74 -7.60 -30.98
CA ILE A 320 -11.82 -7.72 -29.83
C ILE A 320 -12.29 -8.84 -28.87
N TRP A 321 -12.67 -9.98 -29.45
CA TRP A 321 -12.78 -11.25 -28.72
C TRP A 321 -12.25 -12.39 -29.58
N ARG A 322 -10.92 -12.45 -29.68
CA ARG A 322 -10.15 -13.68 -29.92
C ARG A 322 -8.81 -13.56 -29.22
#